data_AF-A0AAD5RFG2-F1
#
_entry.id   AF-A0AAD5RFG2-F1
#
_cell.length_a   1.000
_cell.length_b   1.000
_cell.length_c   1.000
_cell.angle_alpha   90.00
_cell.angle_beta   90.00
_cell.angle_gamma   90.00
#
_symmetry.space_group_name_H-M   'P 1'
#
loop_
_entity.id
_entity.type
_entity.pdbx_description
1 polymer ?
#
loop_
_entity_poly.entity_id
_entity_poly.type
_entity_poly.pdbx_seq_one_letter_code
_entity_poly.pdbx_strand_id
1 'polypeptide(L)'
;MTTATRVFISVSRKSSHYDSAWDSPNPVVRFALQVVKDCNLLSYNKLPTPRLLAKERWQRIHIVFDIFNDSYDPKTAHLAGQNDLPVVAVYLGGTDKASIAPSPLKEEVNKSIRNLHDWNGNESQAPFVVDHAKGNVPTYPNPRLMVGFPQSTVLSLDISQSHAEYLSIRQ
;
A
#
# COMPACT_ATOMS: atom_id res chain seq x y z
N MET A 1 -23.79 -13.55 11.59
CA MET A 1 -23.35 -12.31 10.91
C MET A 1 -21.96 -12.56 10.35
N THR A 2 -21.70 -12.18 9.09
CA THR A 2 -20.35 -12.25 8.49
C THR A 2 -19.57 -11.01 8.89
N THR A 3 -18.41 -11.17 9.50
CA THR A 3 -17.55 -10.06 9.95
C THR A 3 -16.79 -9.45 8.78
N ALA A 4 -16.73 -8.12 8.70
CA ALA A 4 -15.89 -7.39 7.76
C ALA A 4 -14.45 -7.90 7.85
N THR A 5 -13.88 -8.31 6.72
CA THR A 5 -12.57 -8.95 6.67
C THR A 5 -11.75 -8.38 5.53
N ARG A 6 -10.47 -8.12 5.79
CA ARG A 6 -9.49 -7.72 4.79
C ARG A 6 -8.72 -8.93 4.33
N VAL A 7 -8.57 -9.10 3.02
CA VAL A 7 -7.79 -10.18 2.43
C VAL A 7 -6.55 -9.56 1.81
N PHE A 8 -5.38 -10.01 2.27
CA PHE A 8 -4.08 -9.67 1.74
C PHE A 8 -3.58 -10.82 0.88
N ILE A 9 -3.36 -10.59 -0.41
CA ILE A 9 -2.76 -11.56 -1.33
C ILE A 9 -1.30 -11.15 -1.56
N SER A 10 -0.37 -12.09 -1.41
CA SER A 10 1.02 -11.92 -1.81
C SER A 10 1.39 -12.92 -2.91
N VAL A 11 1.60 -12.41 -4.13
CA VAL A 11 1.83 -13.22 -5.34
C VAL A 11 3.31 -13.23 -5.69
N SER A 12 3.90 -14.43 -5.72
CA SER A 12 5.30 -14.64 -6.10
C SER A 12 5.45 -14.71 -7.62
N ARG A 13 6.64 -14.39 -8.13
CA ARG A 13 7.02 -14.61 -9.53
C ARG A 13 6.89 -16.06 -10.02
N LYS A 14 6.82 -17.04 -9.11
CA LYS A 14 6.64 -18.46 -9.44
C LYS A 14 5.17 -18.85 -9.63
N SER A 15 4.23 -17.98 -9.28
CA SER A 15 2.80 -18.25 -9.44
C SER A 15 2.39 -18.00 -10.89
N SER A 16 1.55 -18.88 -11.44
CA SER A 16 0.87 -18.66 -12.73
C SER A 16 -0.01 -17.41 -12.73
N HIS A 17 -0.35 -16.87 -11.55
CA HIS A 17 -1.16 -15.67 -11.39
C HIS A 17 -0.34 -14.37 -11.37
N TYR A 18 1.00 -14.41 -11.47
CA TYR A 18 1.84 -13.22 -11.28
C TYR A 18 1.50 -12.08 -12.24
N ASP A 19 1.45 -12.33 -13.55
CA ASP A 19 1.17 -11.27 -14.52
C ASP A 19 -0.26 -10.74 -14.38
N SER A 20 -1.23 -11.67 -14.21
CA SER A 20 -2.63 -11.30 -13.95
C SER A 20 -2.79 -10.47 -12.68
N ALA A 21 -2.02 -10.73 -11.62
CA ALA A 21 -2.11 -9.98 -10.37
C ALA A 21 -1.81 -8.49 -10.58
N TRP A 22 -0.92 -8.15 -11.53
CA TRP A 22 -0.65 -6.76 -11.87
C TRP A 22 -1.61 -6.20 -12.92
N ASP A 23 -1.81 -6.91 -14.03
CA ASP A 23 -2.52 -6.36 -15.20
C ASP A 23 -4.03 -6.37 -15.03
N SER A 24 -4.57 -7.44 -14.42
CA SER A 24 -6.01 -7.63 -14.20
C SER A 24 -6.25 -8.41 -12.91
N PRO A 25 -6.31 -7.76 -11.74
CA PRO A 25 -6.29 -8.45 -10.45
C PRO A 25 -7.58 -9.24 -10.14
N ASN A 26 -8.68 -9.00 -10.86
CA ASN A 26 -9.99 -9.58 -10.55
C ASN A 26 -10.03 -11.13 -10.56
N PRO A 27 -9.44 -11.84 -11.53
CA PRO A 27 -9.34 -13.31 -11.49
C PRO A 27 -8.53 -13.80 -10.29
N VAL A 28 -7.45 -13.08 -9.92
CA VAL A 28 -6.61 -13.44 -8.76
C VAL A 28 -7.37 -13.24 -7.45
N VAL A 29 -8.17 -12.19 -7.33
CA VAL A 29 -9.07 -11.95 -6.17
C VAL A 29 -10.10 -13.07 -6.04
N ARG A 30 -10.75 -13.49 -7.15
CA ARG A 30 -11.71 -14.60 -7.13
C ARG A 30 -11.04 -15.92 -6.73
N PHE A 31 -9.85 -16.19 -7.27
CA PHE A 31 -9.08 -17.37 -6.93
C PHE A 31 -8.67 -17.37 -5.45
N ALA A 32 -8.19 -16.25 -4.93
CA ALA A 32 -7.84 -16.11 -3.52
C ALA A 32 -9.04 -16.37 -2.59
N LEU A 33 -10.24 -15.89 -2.95
CA LEU A 33 -11.46 -16.22 -2.20
C LEU A 33 -11.72 -17.74 -2.17
N GLN A 34 -11.52 -18.43 -3.29
CA GLN A 34 -11.63 -19.89 -3.32
C GLN A 34 -10.62 -20.56 -2.38
N VAL A 35 -9.34 -20.15 -2.39
CA VAL A 35 -8.31 -20.67 -1.47
C VAL A 35 -8.70 -20.44 0.00
N VAL A 36 -9.21 -19.24 0.33
CA VAL A 36 -9.66 -18.91 1.68
C VAL A 36 -10.82 -19.80 2.14
N LYS A 37 -11.76 -20.10 1.24
CA LYS A 37 -12.86 -21.03 1.49
C LYS A 37 -12.37 -22.47 1.67
N ASP A 38 -11.47 -22.93 0.81
CA ASP A 38 -10.93 -24.30 0.86
C ASP A 38 -10.10 -24.53 2.15
N CYS A 39 -9.46 -23.49 2.67
CA CYS A 39 -8.78 -23.52 3.97
C CYS A 39 -9.74 -23.36 5.18
N ASN A 40 -11.06 -23.30 4.97
CA ASN A 40 -12.09 -23.11 6.00
C ASN A 40 -11.88 -21.86 6.88
N LEU A 41 -11.25 -20.81 6.34
CA LEU A 41 -10.98 -19.59 7.10
C LEU A 41 -12.19 -18.66 7.15
N LEU A 42 -13.03 -18.71 6.11
CA LEU A 42 -14.27 -17.95 6.02
C LEU A 42 -15.36 -18.84 5.43
N SER A 43 -16.57 -18.73 5.97
CA SER A 43 -17.75 -19.42 5.47
C SER A 43 -18.72 -18.42 4.86
N TYR A 44 -19.09 -18.66 3.60
CA TYR A 44 -20.10 -17.88 2.90
C TYR A 44 -20.88 -18.75 1.91
N ASN A 45 -22.19 -18.55 1.87
CA ASN A 45 -23.10 -19.30 0.99
C ASN A 45 -23.02 -18.81 -0.47
N LYS A 46 -22.80 -17.51 -0.64
CA LYS A 46 -22.58 -16.85 -1.93
C LYS A 46 -21.21 -16.18 -1.90
N LEU A 47 -20.50 -16.19 -3.03
CA LEU A 47 -19.22 -15.50 -3.16
C LEU A 47 -19.40 -14.01 -2.80
N PRO A 48 -18.64 -13.46 -1.84
CA PRO A 48 -18.75 -12.06 -1.46
C PRO A 48 -18.30 -11.16 -2.62
N THR A 49 -18.88 -9.96 -2.70
CA THR A 49 -18.42 -8.92 -3.61
C THR A 49 -17.19 -8.25 -3.01
N PRO A 50 -15.99 -8.40 -3.61
CA PRO A 50 -14.77 -7.79 -3.07
C PRO A 50 -14.73 -6.29 -3.39
N ARG A 51 -14.27 -5.49 -2.43
CA ARG A 51 -13.88 -4.09 -2.63
C ARG A 51 -12.37 -4.01 -2.72
N LEU A 52 -11.83 -3.87 -3.93
CA LEU A 52 -10.40 -3.73 -4.14
C LEU A 52 -9.90 -2.42 -3.51
N LEU A 53 -8.90 -2.50 -2.64
CA LEU A 53 -8.33 -1.36 -1.94
C LEU A 53 -6.99 -0.92 -2.53
N ALA A 54 -6.10 -1.88 -2.78
CA ALA A 54 -4.78 -1.58 -3.28
C ALA A 54 -4.22 -2.74 -4.11
N LYS A 55 -3.37 -2.40 -5.08
CA LYS A 55 -2.34 -3.31 -5.59
C LYS A 55 -0.98 -2.60 -5.58
N GLU A 56 0.01 -3.28 -5.04
CA GLU A 56 1.38 -2.80 -4.97
C GLU A 56 2.33 -3.80 -5.63
N ARG A 57 3.27 -3.32 -6.45
CA ARG A 57 4.28 -4.16 -7.08
C ARG A 57 5.65 -3.88 -6.51
N TRP A 58 6.19 -4.87 -5.81
CA TRP A 58 7.54 -4.91 -5.27
C TRP A 58 8.33 -6.04 -5.97
N GLN A 59 9.09 -6.83 -5.22
CA GLN A 59 9.59 -8.15 -5.68
C GLN A 59 8.47 -9.19 -5.80
N ARG A 60 7.35 -8.95 -5.13
CA ARG A 60 6.09 -9.66 -5.20
C ARG A 60 4.98 -8.67 -5.53
N ILE A 61 3.84 -9.15 -6.00
CA ILE A 61 2.65 -8.32 -6.17
C ILE A 61 1.76 -8.52 -4.96
N HIS A 62 1.44 -7.44 -4.27
CA HIS A 62 0.53 -7.42 -3.15
C HIS A 62 -0.82 -6.86 -3.59
N ILE A 63 -1.90 -7.53 -3.22
CA ILE A 63 -3.26 -7.08 -3.48
C ILE A 63 -4.00 -7.08 -2.16
N VAL A 64 -4.73 -6.00 -1.87
CA VAL A 64 -5.55 -5.88 -0.68
C VAL A 64 -6.98 -5.57 -1.11
N PHE A 65 -7.94 -6.32 -0.57
CA PHE A 65 -9.35 -6.06 -0.77
C PHE A 65 -10.15 -6.40 0.48
N ASP A 66 -11.29 -5.74 0.64
CA ASP A 66 -12.21 -6.01 1.75
C ASP A 66 -13.40 -6.83 1.24
N ILE A 67 -13.97 -7.63 2.14
CA ILE A 67 -15.25 -8.32 1.99
C ILE A 67 -16.11 -8.04 3.21
N PHE A 68 -17.42 -7.93 3.01
CA PHE A 68 -18.40 -7.58 4.04
C PHE A 68 -18.12 -6.25 4.76
N ASN A 69 -17.34 -5.35 4.16
CA ASN A 69 -17.07 -4.01 4.68
C ASN A 69 -17.99 -2.98 4.00
N ASP A 70 -19.29 -3.06 4.29
CA ASP A 70 -20.29 -2.17 3.69
C ASP A 70 -20.20 -0.74 4.26
N SER A 71 -19.63 -0.59 5.45
CA SER A 71 -19.45 0.68 6.16
C SER A 71 -18.12 1.39 5.85
N TYR A 72 -17.36 0.94 4.85
CA TYR A 72 -16.09 1.58 4.51
C TYR A 72 -16.31 3.04 4.10
N ASP A 73 -15.66 3.95 4.82
CA ASP A 73 -15.66 5.39 4.55
C ASP A 73 -14.23 5.86 4.16
N PRO A 74 -14.00 6.24 2.89
CA PRO A 74 -12.71 6.76 2.42
C PRO A 74 -12.25 8.02 3.18
N LYS A 75 -13.18 8.81 3.74
CA LYS A 75 -12.83 10.06 4.44
C LYS A 75 -12.12 9.79 5.75
N THR A 76 -12.49 8.71 6.44
CA THR A 76 -11.93 8.32 7.75
C THR A 76 -10.96 7.15 7.66
N ALA A 77 -10.85 6.47 6.51
CA ALA A 77 -10.00 5.29 6.30
C ALA A 77 -8.48 5.50 6.50
N HIS A 78 -8.01 6.74 6.64
CA HIS A 78 -6.63 7.08 7.00
C HIS A 78 -6.40 7.10 8.53
N LEU A 79 -7.45 7.21 9.33
CA LEU A 79 -7.37 7.31 10.79
C LEU A 79 -7.16 5.92 11.42
N ALA A 80 -6.27 5.84 12.41
CA ALA A 80 -6.04 4.61 13.16
C ALA A 80 -7.32 4.15 13.88
N GLY A 81 -7.60 2.84 13.85
CA GLY A 81 -8.76 2.25 14.51
C GLY A 81 -10.12 2.43 13.82
N GLN A 82 -10.24 3.29 12.79
CA GLN A 82 -11.52 3.51 12.09
C GLN A 82 -11.82 2.45 11.03
N ASN A 83 -10.80 1.89 10.38
CA ASN A 83 -10.94 0.90 9.31
C ASN A 83 -9.93 -0.25 9.45
N ASP A 84 -9.64 -0.59 10.70
CA ASP A 84 -8.73 -1.68 11.06
C ASP A 84 -9.54 -2.98 11.11
N LEU A 85 -9.28 -3.87 10.17
CA LEU A 85 -10.02 -5.12 10.01
C LEU A 85 -9.16 -6.34 10.42
N PRO A 86 -9.79 -7.46 10.81
CA PRO A 86 -9.10 -8.75 10.78
C PRO A 86 -8.59 -9.03 9.37
N VAL A 87 -7.39 -9.61 9.28
CA VAL A 87 -6.72 -9.86 8.01
C VAL A 87 -6.57 -11.37 7.80
N VAL A 88 -6.95 -11.83 6.61
CA VAL A 88 -6.60 -13.16 6.08
C VAL A 88 -5.50 -12.98 5.04
N ALA A 89 -4.40 -13.71 5.20
CA ALA A 89 -3.28 -13.69 4.27
C ALA A 89 -3.38 -14.87 3.30
N VAL A 90 -3.22 -14.60 2.01
CA VAL A 90 -3.18 -15.58 0.92
C VAL A 90 -1.83 -15.47 0.23
N TYR A 91 -1.08 -16.56 0.18
CA TYR A 91 0.21 -16.60 -0.48
C TYR A 91 0.09 -17.43 -1.73
N LEU A 92 0.31 -16.80 -2.89
CA LEU A 92 0.27 -17.47 -4.19
C LEU A 92 1.70 -17.67 -4.71
N GLY A 93 2.06 -18.90 -5.07
CA GLY A 93 3.43 -19.24 -5.44
C GLY A 93 3.62 -20.67 -5.90
N GLY A 94 4.67 -21.34 -5.41
CA GLY A 94 4.88 -22.76 -5.70
C GLY A 94 3.85 -23.66 -5.01
N THR A 95 3.30 -23.21 -3.89
CA THR A 95 2.16 -23.81 -3.23
C THR A 95 1.28 -22.70 -2.70
N ASP A 96 0.01 -22.74 -3.07
CA ASP A 96 -0.97 -21.75 -2.65
C ASP A 96 -1.49 -22.10 -1.26
N LYS A 97 -1.57 -21.09 -0.38
CA LYS A 97 -2.03 -21.27 0.99
C LYS A 97 -2.70 -20.02 1.52
N ALA A 98 -3.61 -20.20 2.46
CA ALA A 98 -4.19 -19.09 3.22
C ALA A 98 -4.09 -19.35 4.73
N SER A 99 -4.03 -18.26 5.51
CA SER A 99 -4.08 -18.32 6.96
C SER A 99 -4.65 -17.03 7.54
N ILE A 100 -5.11 -17.06 8.79
CA ILE A 100 -5.32 -15.83 9.56
C ILE A 100 -3.96 -15.13 9.68
N ALA A 101 -3.92 -13.83 9.40
CA ALA A 101 -2.68 -13.06 9.50
C ALA A 101 -2.26 -12.91 10.97
N PRO A 102 -0.99 -13.14 11.31
CA PRO A 102 -0.49 -12.84 12.64
C PRO A 102 -0.53 -11.32 12.90
N SER A 103 -0.53 -10.91 14.17
CA SER A 103 -0.68 -9.50 14.57
C SER A 103 0.24 -8.53 13.82
N PRO A 104 1.55 -8.81 13.62
CA PRO A 104 2.42 -7.89 12.89
C PRO A 104 1.97 -7.64 11.45
N LEU A 105 1.61 -8.70 10.72
CA LEU A 105 1.15 -8.58 9.33
C LEU A 105 -0.23 -7.89 9.25
N LYS A 106 -1.12 -8.21 10.20
CA LYS A 106 -2.43 -7.56 10.30
C LYS A 106 -2.26 -6.05 10.50
N GLU A 107 -1.39 -5.64 11.41
CA GLU A 107 -1.10 -4.23 11.69
C GLU A 107 -0.44 -3.54 10.51
N GLU A 108 0.52 -4.20 9.85
CA GLU A 108 1.20 -3.68 8.67
C GLU A 108 0.23 -3.46 7.50
N VAL A 109 -0.63 -4.43 7.18
CA VAL A 109 -1.61 -4.32 6.09
C VAL A 109 -2.60 -3.19 6.35
N ASN A 110 -3.14 -3.10 7.57
CA ASN A 110 -4.06 -2.01 7.92
C ASN A 110 -3.35 -0.65 7.87
N LYS A 111 -2.11 -0.56 8.37
CA LYS A 111 -1.29 0.65 8.30
C LYS A 111 -0.97 1.06 6.87
N SER A 112 -0.67 0.11 5.98
CA SER A 112 -0.38 0.41 4.57
C SER A 112 -1.58 1.06 3.89
N ILE A 113 -2.79 0.53 4.10
CA ILE A 113 -4.01 1.14 3.54
C ILE A 113 -4.22 2.58 4.08
N ARG A 114 -3.99 2.82 5.37
CA ARG A 114 -4.06 4.17 5.94
C ARG A 114 -3.05 5.11 5.27
N ASN A 115 -1.79 4.66 5.16
CA ASN A 115 -0.73 5.41 4.50
C ASN A 115 -1.08 5.72 3.04
N LEU A 116 -1.68 4.79 2.30
CA LEU A 116 -2.09 5.04 0.92
C LEU A 116 -3.16 6.14 0.84
N HIS A 117 -4.10 6.18 1.76
CA HIS A 117 -5.04 7.30 1.85
C HIS A 117 -4.35 8.62 2.19
N ASP A 118 -3.40 8.61 3.13
CA ASP A 118 -2.64 9.80 3.51
C ASP A 118 -1.79 10.31 2.35
N TRP A 119 -1.08 9.42 1.64
CA TRP A 119 -0.22 9.80 0.52
C TRP A 119 -1.02 10.31 -0.67
N ASN A 120 -2.20 9.75 -0.96
CA ASN A 120 -3.01 10.17 -2.10
C ASN A 120 -3.96 11.34 -1.79
N GLY A 121 -4.04 11.79 -0.54
CA GLY A 121 -4.70 13.05 -0.19
C GLY A 121 -6.13 12.96 0.30
N ASN A 122 -6.73 14.13 0.47
CA ASN A 122 -8.10 14.27 0.92
C ASN A 122 -9.08 13.62 -0.05
N GLU A 123 -10.02 12.85 0.50
CA GLU A 123 -11.07 12.13 -0.24
C GLU A 123 -10.56 11.11 -1.28
N SER A 124 -9.28 10.74 -1.21
CA SER A 124 -8.66 9.73 -2.05
C SER A 124 -9.46 8.42 -2.01
N GLN A 125 -9.73 7.87 -3.20
CA GLN A 125 -10.55 6.67 -3.37
C GLN A 125 -9.68 5.49 -3.78
N ALA A 126 -9.94 4.35 -3.16
CA ALA A 126 -9.49 3.07 -3.66
C ALA A 126 -10.11 2.73 -5.04
N PRO A 127 -9.45 1.91 -5.88
CA PRO A 127 -8.21 1.18 -5.59
C PRO A 127 -6.94 2.02 -5.83
N PHE A 128 -5.98 1.92 -4.91
CA PHE A 128 -4.65 2.48 -5.08
C PHE A 128 -3.74 1.56 -5.89
N VAL A 129 -2.92 2.13 -6.75
CA VAL A 129 -1.95 1.38 -7.58
C VAL A 129 -0.58 1.96 -7.36
N VAL A 130 0.33 1.15 -6.83
CA VAL A 130 1.69 1.59 -6.50
C VAL A 130 2.72 0.64 -7.10
N ASP A 131 3.70 1.18 -7.81
CA ASP A 131 4.75 0.40 -8.43
C ASP A 131 6.11 0.78 -7.85
N HIS A 132 6.70 -0.13 -7.10
CA HIS A 132 8.06 -0.03 -6.55
C HIS A 132 9.07 -0.86 -7.35
N ALA A 133 8.65 -1.53 -8.42
CA ALA A 133 9.55 -2.38 -9.20
C ALA A 133 10.59 -1.55 -9.95
N LYS A 134 11.72 -2.20 -10.29
CA LYS A 134 12.78 -1.62 -11.14
C LYS A 134 13.36 -0.30 -10.61
N GLY A 135 13.39 -0.13 -9.28
CA GLY A 135 13.90 1.10 -8.65
C GLY A 135 12.96 2.29 -8.77
N ASN A 136 11.69 2.06 -9.16
CA ASN A 136 10.71 3.13 -9.19
C ASN A 136 10.43 3.64 -7.77
N VAL A 137 10.45 4.96 -7.62
CA VAL A 137 10.07 5.65 -6.39
C VAL A 137 8.71 6.29 -6.66
N PRO A 138 7.60 5.76 -6.10
CA PRO A 138 6.28 6.32 -6.33
C PRO A 138 6.21 7.78 -5.89
N THR A 139 5.60 8.59 -6.73
CA THR A 139 5.29 9.98 -6.41
C THR A 139 3.81 10.09 -6.07
N TYR A 140 3.53 10.83 -5.00
CA TYR A 140 2.18 11.07 -4.53
C TYR A 140 1.94 12.58 -4.60
N PRO A 141 1.13 13.06 -5.56
CA PRO A 141 1.07 14.48 -5.87
C PRO A 141 0.31 15.32 -4.83
N ASN A 142 -0.46 14.67 -3.95
CA ASN A 142 -1.35 15.36 -3.02
C ASN A 142 -1.35 14.71 -1.61
N PRO A 143 -0.22 14.60 -0.90
CA PRO A 143 -0.21 13.96 0.41
C PRO A 143 -0.91 14.85 1.46
N ARG A 144 -1.74 14.25 2.33
CA ARG A 144 -2.39 14.93 3.46
C ARG A 144 -1.39 15.45 4.49
N LEU A 145 -0.33 14.68 4.69
CA LEU A 145 0.81 15.07 5.50
C LEU A 145 1.97 15.36 4.54
N MET A 146 2.33 16.63 4.38
CA MET A 146 3.64 16.97 3.84
C MET A 146 4.68 16.34 4.79
N VAL A 147 5.32 15.25 4.36
CA VAL A 147 6.62 14.90 4.96
C VAL A 147 7.54 16.03 4.53
N GLY A 148 7.72 17.00 5.42
CA GLY A 148 8.73 18.04 5.21
C GLY A 148 10.05 17.33 4.99
N PHE A 149 10.60 17.42 3.79
CA PHE A 149 12.05 17.29 3.64
C PHE A 149 12.65 18.26 4.67
N PRO A 150 13.63 17.84 5.50
CA PRO A 150 14.36 18.82 6.27
C PRO A 150 14.85 19.85 5.26
N GLN A 151 14.40 21.10 5.41
CA GLN A 151 14.97 22.19 4.63
C GLN A 151 16.47 22.09 4.87
N SER A 152 17.23 21.79 3.82
CA SER A 152 18.66 22.02 3.82
C SER A 152 18.82 23.44 4.34
N THR A 153 19.41 23.61 5.52
CA THR A 153 19.83 24.91 6.00
C THR A 153 20.81 25.42 4.96
N VAL A 154 20.31 26.21 4.01
CA VAL A 154 21.14 27.08 3.19
C VAL A 154 21.67 28.09 4.19
N LEU A 155 22.84 27.77 4.76
CA LEU A 155 23.74 28.81 5.26
C LEU A 155 23.96 29.72 4.06
N SER A 156 23.23 30.83 4.04
CA SER A 156 23.57 32.00 3.27
C SER A 156 24.97 32.40 3.71
N LEU A 157 25.99 31.88 3.01
CA LEU A 157 27.30 32.52 3.00
C LEU A 157 27.06 33.85 2.31
N ASP A 158 27.09 34.89 3.12
CA ASP A 158 27.11 36.29 2.72
C ASP A 158 28.42 36.53 1.95
N ILE A 159 28.42 36.27 0.65
CA ILE A 159 29.53 36.62 -0.24
C ILE A 159 29.35 38.10 -0.58
N SER A 160 29.65 38.96 0.40
CA SER A 160 29.73 40.42 0.21
C SER A 160 31.02 41.04 0.76
N GLN A 161 32.04 40.22 1.09
CA GLN A 161 33.37 40.71 1.50
C GLN A 161 34.54 39.94 0.86
N SER A 162 34.67 39.97 -0.47
CA SER A 162 35.92 39.53 -1.12
C SER A 162 36.28 40.33 -2.39
N HIS A 163 36.11 41.65 -2.36
CA HIS A 163 36.52 42.51 -3.48
C HIS A 163 37.28 43.78 -3.05
N ALA A 164 38.16 43.65 -2.06
CA ALA A 164 39.09 44.74 -1.67
C ALA A 164 40.52 44.29 -1.30
N GLU A 165 40.89 43.00 -1.40
CA GLU A 165 42.26 42.53 -1.10
C GLU A 165 42.88 41.68 -2.22
N TYR A 166 42.83 42.18 -3.46
CA TYR A 166 43.61 41.58 -4.57
C TYR A 166 44.41 42.60 -5.40
N LEU A 167 44.66 43.81 -4.86
CA LEU A 167 45.48 44.85 -5.51
C LEU A 167 46.49 45.51 -4.55
N SER A 168 47.20 44.72 -3.73
CA SER A 168 48.35 45.24 -2.95
C SER A 168 49.59 44.34 -2.92
N ILE A 169 49.71 43.32 -3.78
CA ILE A 169 50.96 42.53 -3.91
C ILE A 169 51.42 42.48 -5.37
N ARG A 170 51.55 43.67 -5.96
CA ARG A 170 52.46 43.95 -7.07
C ARG A 170 53.03 45.36 -6.90
N GLN A 171 54.04 45.46 -6.05
CA GLN A 171 55.17 46.38 -6.18
C GLN A 171 56.44 45.61 -5.85
#